data_AF-A0A4Q9DI71-F1
#
_entry.id   AF-A0A4Q9DI71-F1
#
_cell.length_a   1.000
_cell.length_b   1.000
_cell.length_c   1.000
_cell.angle_alpha   90.00
_cell.angle_beta   90.00
_cell.angle_gamma   90.00
#
_symmetry.space_group_name_H-M   'P 1'
#
loop_
_entity.id
_entity.type
_entity.pdbx_description
1 polymer ?
#
loop_
_entity_poly.entity_id
_entity_poly.type
_entity_poly.pdbx_seq_one_letter_code
_entity_poly.pdbx_strand_id
1 'polypeptide(L)'
;MRKVTITGSVLKRIANIQSIHFSGEETVQFQIQLIKAMQERLSAVTPFEGYKEYEKGPWANTRRIFVQGHRVYYSYDFKDDSIVVKGIKAPGMK
;
A
#
# COMPACT_ATOMS: atom_id res chain seq x y z
N MET A 1 6.08 -15.78 -7.91
CA MET A 1 5.17 -14.72 -7.43
C MET A 1 5.87 -14.03 -6.27
N ARG A 2 6.05 -12.70 -6.32
CA ARG A 2 6.87 -11.97 -5.35
C ARG A 2 6.24 -11.97 -3.96
N LYS A 3 7.05 -12.09 -2.91
CA LYS A 3 6.55 -11.97 -1.52
C LYS A 3 6.22 -10.50 -1.21
N VAL A 4 4.97 -10.22 -0.84
CA VAL A 4 4.51 -8.89 -0.44
C VAL A 4 4.15 -8.90 1.05
N THR A 5 4.83 -8.09 1.84
CA THR A 5 4.58 -7.94 3.28
C THR A 5 3.98 -6.56 3.54
N ILE A 6 2.80 -6.52 4.18
CA ILE A 6 2.16 -5.27 4.60
C ILE A 6 2.49 -5.05 6.08
N THR A 7 3.09 -3.91 6.43
CA THR A 7 3.45 -3.63 7.82
C THR A 7 2.20 -3.44 8.68
N GLY A 8 2.34 -3.72 9.98
CA GLY A 8 1.25 -3.51 10.96
C GLY A 8 0.76 -2.06 11.01
N SER A 9 1.61 -1.07 10.75
CA SER A 9 1.21 0.34 10.67
C SER A 9 0.28 0.63 9.49
N VAL A 10 0.51 -0.03 8.35
CA VAL A 10 -0.35 0.08 7.16
C VAL A 10 -1.66 -0.65 7.39
N LEU A 11 -1.63 -1.85 7.99
CA LEU A 11 -2.85 -2.58 8.35
C LEU A 11 -3.72 -1.77 9.33
N LYS A 12 -3.12 -1.15 10.35
CA LYS A 12 -3.84 -0.24 11.26
C LYS A 12 -4.46 0.95 10.54
N ARG A 13 -3.74 1.54 9.57
CA ARG A 13 -4.30 2.62 8.74
C ARG A 13 -5.50 2.16 7.92
N ILE A 14 -5.41 0.98 7.32
CA ILE A 14 -6.52 0.40 6.54
C ILE A 14 -7.71 0.10 7.44
N ALA A 15 -7.48 -0.48 8.62
CA ALA A 15 -8.55 -0.76 9.60
C ALA A 15 -9.29 0.50 10.07
N ASN A 16 -8.61 1.65 10.09
CA ASN A 16 -9.20 2.94 10.43
C ASN A 16 -9.96 3.60 9.26
N ILE A 17 -9.94 3.04 8.06
CA ILE A 17 -10.75 3.53 6.95
C ILE A 17 -12.20 3.16 7.25
N GLN A 18 -13.03 4.17 7.49
CA GLN A 18 -14.47 4.05 7.68
C GLN A 18 -15.18 5.00 6.73
N SER A 19 -16.34 4.58 6.23
CA SER A 19 -17.22 5.43 5.45
C SER A 19 -18.49 5.71 6.23
N ILE A 20 -18.96 6.95 6.17
CA ILE A 20 -20.27 7.34 6.71
C ILE A 20 -21.43 6.84 5.84
N HIS A 21 -21.13 6.42 4.60
CA HIS A 21 -22.12 6.00 3.60
C HIS A 21 -22.25 4.49 3.47
N PHE A 22 -21.37 3.71 4.12
CA PHE A 22 -21.37 2.25 4.06
C PHE A 22 -21.56 1.65 5.45
N SER A 23 -22.18 0.47 5.50
CA SER A 23 -22.25 -0.35 6.70
C SER A 23 -20.86 -0.81 7.16
N GLY A 24 -20.79 -1.30 8.39
CA GLY A 24 -19.56 -1.89 8.92
C GLY A 24 -19.08 -3.08 8.08
N GLU A 25 -20.01 -3.91 7.58
CA GLU A 25 -19.69 -5.07 6.75
C GLU A 25 -19.12 -4.65 5.39
N GLU A 26 -19.76 -3.68 4.71
CA GLU A 26 -19.25 -3.12 3.44
C GLU A 26 -17.87 -2.48 3.63
N THR A 27 -17.65 -1.81 4.77
CA THR A 27 -16.34 -1.24 5.11
C THR A 27 -15.28 -2.33 5.25
N VAL A 28 -15.58 -3.44 5.95
CA VAL A 28 -14.66 -4.58 6.09
C VAL A 28 -14.37 -5.23 4.74
N GLN A 29 -15.40 -5.42 3.90
CA GLN A 29 -15.21 -5.96 2.55
C GLN A 29 -14.30 -5.07 1.70
N PHE A 30 -14.50 -3.75 1.76
CA PHE A 30 -13.62 -2.80 1.08
C PHE A 30 -12.17 -2.91 1.58
N GLN A 31 -11.96 -2.97 2.89
CA GLN A 31 -10.61 -3.11 3.48
C GLN A 31 -9.91 -4.40 3.01
N ILE A 32 -10.63 -5.52 2.96
CA ILE A 32 -10.12 -6.80 2.45
C ILE A 32 -9.77 -6.68 0.96
N GLN A 33 -10.66 -6.09 0.16
CA GLN A 33 -10.43 -5.89 -1.28
C GLN A 33 -9.23 -4.99 -1.55
N LEU A 34 -9.03 -3.93 -0.76
CA LEU A 34 -7.88 -3.04 -0.87
C LEU A 34 -6.58 -3.79 -0.57
N ILE A 35 -6.54 -4.60 0.49
CA ILE A 35 -5.37 -5.44 0.83
C ILE A 35 -5.04 -6.41 -0.31
N LYS A 36 -6.05 -7.10 -0.85
CA LYS A 36 -5.87 -8.03 -1.97
C LYS A 36 -5.35 -7.31 -3.21
N ALA A 37 -5.96 -6.18 -3.58
CA ALA A 37 -5.54 -5.37 -4.71
C ALA A 37 -4.09 -4.88 -4.58
N MET A 38 -3.65 -4.54 -3.36
CA MET A 38 -2.27 -4.17 -3.08
C MET A 38 -1.32 -5.35 -3.29
N GLN A 39 -1.66 -6.53 -2.75
CA GLN A 39 -0.84 -7.73 -2.90
C GLN A 39 -0.72 -8.14 -4.37
N GLU A 40 -1.84 -8.23 -5.08
CA GLU A 40 -1.88 -8.57 -6.51
C GLU A 40 -1.05 -7.59 -7.33
N ARG A 41 -1.29 -6.29 -7.17
CA ARG A 41 -0.57 -5.26 -7.92
C ARG A 41 0.93 -5.31 -7.65
N LEU A 42 1.35 -5.37 -6.39
CA LEU A 42 2.77 -5.39 -6.03
C LEU A 42 3.47 -6.70 -6.41
N SER A 43 2.74 -7.81 -6.45
CA SER A 43 3.28 -9.09 -6.89
C SER A 43 3.54 -9.16 -8.41
N ALA A 44 2.80 -8.36 -9.19
CA ALA A 44 2.85 -8.36 -10.66
C ALA A 44 3.74 -7.26 -11.26
N VAL A 45 3.92 -6.12 -10.58
CA VAL A 45 4.77 -5.02 -11.08
C VAL A 45 6.25 -5.36 -11.07
N THR A 46 7.00 -4.66 -11.93
CA THR A 46 8.45 -4.59 -11.73
C THR A 46 8.73 -3.81 -10.44
N PRO A 47 9.71 -4.20 -9.62
CA PRO A 47 10.00 -3.53 -8.34
C PRO A 47 10.34 -2.04 -8.45
N PHE A 48 10.64 -1.59 -9.67
CA PHE A 48 11.07 -0.24 -9.98
C PHE A 48 10.04 0.61 -10.72
N GLU A 49 8.87 0.06 -10.99
CA GLU A 49 7.79 0.76 -11.68
C GLU A 49 7.28 1.96 -10.86
N GLY A 50 7.31 1.85 -9.53
CA GLY A 50 6.84 2.91 -8.64
C GLY A 50 7.74 4.14 -8.67
N TYR A 51 7.14 5.32 -8.56
CA TYR A 51 7.83 6.60 -8.45
C TYR A 51 8.77 6.59 -7.23
N LYS A 52 10.06 6.86 -7.43
CA LYS A 52 11.03 6.94 -6.32
C LYS A 52 10.76 8.21 -5.52
N GLU A 53 10.42 8.05 -4.25
CA GLU A 53 10.24 9.17 -3.33
C GLU A 53 11.59 9.80 -2.97
N TYR A 54 11.56 11.09 -2.67
CA TYR A 54 12.75 11.90 -2.39
C TYR A 54 13.57 11.35 -1.21
N GLU A 55 14.87 11.63 -1.18
CA GLU A 55 15.79 11.14 -0.14
C GLU A 55 15.55 11.78 1.25
N LYS A 56 14.63 12.74 1.35
CA LYS A 56 14.24 13.42 2.59
C LYS A 56 12.74 13.32 2.83
N GLY A 57 12.35 13.16 4.09
CA GLY A 57 10.94 13.10 4.53
C GLY A 57 10.49 11.71 4.98
N PRO A 58 9.21 11.56 5.38
CA PRO A 58 8.69 10.34 6.00
C PRO A 58 8.65 9.12 5.06
N TRP A 59 8.71 9.36 3.74
CA TRP A 59 8.70 8.31 2.71
C TRP A 59 10.04 8.16 2.01
N ALA A 60 11.12 8.68 2.62
CA ALA A 60 12.43 8.61 2.00
C ALA A 60 12.84 7.18 1.69
N ASN A 61 13.48 7.00 0.53
CA ASN A 61 13.95 5.71 0.03
C ASN A 61 12.82 4.67 -0.19
N THR A 62 11.59 5.13 -0.42
CA THR A 62 10.48 4.28 -0.84
C THR A 62 10.12 4.52 -2.30
N ARG A 63 9.31 3.62 -2.86
CA ARG A 63 8.65 3.77 -4.14
C ARG A 63 7.15 3.89 -3.94
N ARG A 64 6.50 4.68 -4.78
CA ARG A 64 5.06 4.95 -4.73
C ARG A 64 4.36 4.41 -5.97
N ILE A 65 3.26 3.70 -5.76
CA ILE A 65 2.30 3.33 -6.80
C ILE A 65 0.89 3.73 -6.38
N PHE A 66 -0.04 3.71 -7.34
CA PHE A 66 -1.46 3.87 -7.06
C PHE A 66 -2.17 2.51 -7.08
N VAL A 67 -2.99 2.26 -6.07
CA VAL A 67 -3.86 1.08 -5.97
C VAL A 67 -5.23 1.56 -5.51
N GLN A 68 -6.27 1.37 -6.33
CA GLN A 68 -7.64 1.84 -6.03
C GLN A 68 -7.67 3.30 -5.51
N GLY A 69 -6.96 4.20 -6.20
CA GLY A 69 -6.85 5.62 -5.84
C GLY A 69 -5.93 5.93 -4.65
N HIS A 70 -5.48 4.93 -3.89
CA HIS A 70 -4.59 5.12 -2.75
C HIS A 70 -3.13 5.17 -3.21
N ARG A 71 -2.34 6.06 -2.59
CA ARG A 71 -0.88 6.08 -2.75
C ARG A 71 -0.29 5.03 -1.82
N VAL A 72 0.35 4.02 -2.37
CA VAL A 72 0.99 2.93 -1.63
C VAL A 72 2.50 3.07 -1.73
N TYR A 73 3.15 3.14 -0.57
CA TYR A 73 4.59 3.34 -0.43
C TYR A 73 5.26 2.03 -0.03
N TYR A 74 6.26 1.60 -0.78
CA TYR A 74 6.93 0.32 -0.56
C TYR A 74 8.44 0.42 -0.73
N SER A 75 9.16 -0.50 -0.10
CA SER A 75 10.57 -0.76 -0.40
C SER A 75 10.72 -2.16 -1.00
N TYR A 76 11.63 -2.28 -1.94
CA TYR A 76 12.02 -3.55 -2.52
C TYR A 76 13.33 -4.02 -1.89
N ASP A 77 13.36 -5.27 -1.42
CA ASP A 77 14.58 -5.95 -1.03
C ASP A 77 15.00 -6.90 -2.15
N PHE A 78 16.22 -6.68 -2.64
CA PHE A 78 16.82 -7.44 -3.72
C PHE A 78 17.29 -8.82 -3.29
N LYS A 79 17.61 -9.00 -2.01
CA LYS A 79 18.23 -10.24 -1.52
C LYS A 79 17.24 -11.39 -1.52
N ASP A 80 15.98 -11.12 -1.23
CA ASP A 80 14.92 -12.11 -1.11
C ASP A 80 13.77 -11.91 -2.10
N ASP A 81 13.96 -11.03 -3.10
CA ASP A 81 12.92 -10.61 -4.06
C ASP A 81 11.61 -10.32 -3.32
N SER A 82 11.64 -9.40 -2.35
CA SER A 82 10.48 -9.09 -1.51
C SER A 82 10.11 -7.62 -1.54
N ILE A 83 8.82 -7.34 -1.37
CA ILE A 83 8.29 -6.00 -1.23
C ILE A 83 7.73 -5.83 0.17
N VAL A 84 8.14 -4.75 0.83
CA VAL A 84 7.61 -4.34 2.12
C VAL A 84 6.84 -3.04 1.95
N VAL A 85 5.52 -3.09 2.15
CA VAL A 85 4.66 -1.91 2.12
C VAL A 85 4.82 -1.16 3.44
N LYS A 86 5.36 0.06 3.37
CA LYS A 86 5.67 0.91 4.52
C LYS A 86 4.62 1.98 4.78
N GLY A 87 3.79 2.31 3.79
CA GLY A 87 2.81 3.38 3.92
C GLY A 87 1.64 3.28 2.96
N ILE A 88 0.54 3.93 3.36
CA ILE A 88 -0.63 4.16 2.52
C ILE A 88 -1.19 5.57 2.79
N LYS A 89 -1.56 6.32 1.75
CA LYS A 89 -2.33 7.57 1.84
C LYS A 89 -3.60 7.46 1.01
N ALA A 90 -4.72 7.88 1.59
CA ALA A 90 -6.01 7.96 0.91
C ALA A 90 -5.98 9.04 -0.21
N PRO A 91 -6.88 8.93 -1.21
CA PRO A 91 -7.08 9.98 -2.19
C PRO A 91 -7.36 11.33 -1.50
N GLY A 92 -6.79 12.42 -2.00
CA GLY A 92 -7.06 13.77 -1.49
C GLY A 92 -6.32 14.17 -0.20
N MET A 93 -5.57 13.27 0.44
CA MET A 93 -4.70 13.66 1.57
C MET A 93 -3.41 14.35 1.06
N LYS A 94 -3.16 15.58 1.54
CA LYS A 94 -1.89 16.29 1.30
C LYS A 94 -0.72 15.57 1.99
#